data_AF-A0A3B8V2U0-F1
#
_entry.id   AF-A0A3B8V2U0-F1
#
_cell.length_a   1.000
_cell.length_b   1.000
_cell.length_c   1.000
_cell.angle_alpha   90.00
_cell.angle_beta   90.00
_cell.angle_gamma   90.00
#
_symmetry.space_group_name_H-M   'P 1'
#
loop_
_entity.id
_entity.type
_entity.pdbx_description
1 polymer ?
#
loop_
_entity_poly.entity_id
_entity_poly.type
_entity_poly.pdbx_seq_one_letter_code
_entity_poly.pdbx_strand_id
1 'polypeptide(L)'
;PLDEGHTCFTGDVAGMRVPGTDHPILPLAPPEFDPEAWNASLDRIDALGFDALELTHFGRVETPRDHLERVRDQLRWETSLAIRLLEDPGLDEPGRIAAYRDRLHERAAADGVADAARRTYLNDGGISMNLGGVERYLKTSRSEPTKADHGSTGGSSTN
;
A
#
# COMPACT_ATOMS: atom_id res chain seq x y z
N PRO A 1 24.24 -29.13 -9.45
CA PRO A 1 22.81 -28.77 -9.52
C PRO A 1 22.45 -27.92 -8.30
N LEU A 2 22.46 -26.60 -8.48
CA LEU A 2 22.04 -25.68 -7.42
C LEU A 2 20.56 -25.38 -7.68
N ASP A 3 19.69 -25.85 -6.77
CA ASP A 3 18.36 -25.27 -6.58
C ASP A 3 18.57 -23.84 -6.07
N GLU A 4 18.83 -22.90 -6.98
CA GLU A 4 18.87 -21.48 -6.65
C GLU A 4 17.43 -20.97 -6.68
N GLY A 5 16.75 -21.08 -5.53
CA GLY A 5 15.33 -20.72 -5.37
C GLY A 5 14.99 -19.37 -6.00
N HIS A 6 13.83 -19.31 -6.66
CA HIS A 6 13.38 -18.15 -7.43
C HIS A 6 12.99 -17.02 -6.47
N THR A 7 13.93 -16.10 -6.22
CA THR A 7 13.81 -15.04 -5.20
C THR A 7 13.59 -13.67 -5.86
N CYS A 8 12.59 -12.91 -5.39
CA CYS A 8 12.26 -11.59 -5.92
C CYS A 8 12.73 -10.45 -4.99
N PHE A 9 13.36 -9.41 -5.56
CA PHE A 9 13.58 -8.13 -4.90
C PHE A 9 12.45 -7.17 -5.27
N THR A 10 11.55 -6.91 -4.34
CA THR A 10 10.26 -6.25 -4.63
C THR A 10 10.29 -4.73 -4.50
N GLY A 11 11.37 -4.16 -3.94
CA GLY A 11 11.34 -2.77 -3.49
C GLY A 11 10.22 -2.55 -2.47
N ASP A 12 9.70 -1.32 -2.43
CA ASP A 12 8.61 -0.94 -1.52
C ASP A 12 7.24 -1.49 -1.95
N VAL A 13 7.13 -2.09 -3.14
CA VAL A 13 5.86 -2.61 -3.68
C VAL A 13 5.29 -3.73 -2.83
N ALA A 14 6.12 -4.65 -2.31
CA ALA A 14 5.64 -5.67 -1.37
C ALA A 14 5.59 -5.16 0.08
N GLY A 15 5.73 -3.87 0.29
CA GLY A 15 5.77 -3.26 1.62
C GLY A 15 6.94 -3.73 2.47
N MET A 16 6.92 -3.26 3.71
CA MET A 16 7.84 -3.62 4.78
C MET A 16 7.08 -4.40 5.86
N ARG A 17 7.77 -4.91 6.88
CA ARG A 17 7.15 -5.51 8.07
C ARG A 17 7.64 -4.87 9.35
N VAL A 18 6.81 -4.81 10.39
CA VAL A 18 7.36 -4.54 11.72
C VAL A 18 8.26 -5.72 12.12
N PRO A 19 9.52 -5.50 12.53
CA PRO A 19 10.45 -6.59 12.85
C PRO A 19 9.87 -7.60 13.84
N GLY A 20 10.05 -8.89 13.52
CA GLY A 20 9.55 -9.99 14.35
C GLY A 20 8.05 -10.24 14.23
N THR A 21 7.37 -9.62 13.26
CA THR A 21 5.92 -9.79 13.01
C THR A 21 5.64 -9.85 11.51
N ASP A 22 4.43 -10.29 11.14
CA ASP A 22 3.92 -10.21 9.76
C ASP A 22 3.04 -8.97 9.51
N HIS A 23 3.09 -7.98 10.40
CA HIS A 23 2.32 -6.74 10.22
C HIS A 23 2.97 -5.86 9.15
N PRO A 24 2.28 -5.60 8.02
CA PRO A 24 2.85 -4.83 6.92
C PRO A 24 2.92 -3.32 7.23
N ILE A 25 3.95 -2.66 6.71
CA ILE A 25 4.11 -1.19 6.73
C ILE A 25 4.25 -0.71 5.29
N LEU A 26 3.48 0.32 4.90
CA LEU A 26 3.45 0.82 3.54
C LEU A 26 3.89 2.30 3.46
N PRO A 27 4.84 2.65 2.59
CA PRO A 27 5.18 4.05 2.31
C PRO A 27 4.23 4.60 1.23
N LEU A 28 3.07 5.13 1.64
CA LEU A 28 2.09 5.77 0.74
C LEU A 28 2.57 7.17 0.30
N ALA A 29 3.87 7.34 0.06
CA ALA A 29 4.52 8.63 -0.11
C ALA A 29 4.37 9.19 -1.55
N PRO A 30 4.32 10.52 -1.72
CA PRO A 30 4.37 11.15 -3.03
C PRO A 30 5.79 11.12 -3.63
N PRO A 31 5.94 11.27 -4.97
CA PRO A 31 4.89 11.38 -5.98
C PRO A 31 4.34 10.02 -6.45
N GLU A 32 4.87 8.92 -5.94
CA GLU A 32 4.68 7.58 -6.52
C GLU A 32 3.43 6.84 -6.05
N PHE A 33 2.72 7.38 -5.04
CA PHE A 33 1.50 6.73 -4.56
C PHE A 33 0.37 6.76 -5.60
N ASP A 34 0.09 5.58 -6.14
CA ASP A 34 -1.09 5.25 -6.94
C ASP A 34 -1.58 3.85 -6.52
N PRO A 35 -2.74 3.71 -5.86
CA PRO A 35 -3.22 2.44 -5.36
C PRO A 35 -3.60 1.44 -6.48
N GLU A 36 -3.96 1.91 -7.68
CA GLU A 36 -4.27 1.03 -8.81
C GLU A 36 -2.99 0.46 -9.42
N ALA A 37 -2.00 1.33 -9.67
CA ALA A 37 -0.68 0.91 -10.16
C ALA A 37 0.03 -0.02 -9.16
N TRP A 38 -0.14 0.23 -7.86
CA TRP A 38 0.39 -0.62 -6.80
C TRP A 38 -0.23 -2.02 -6.84
N ASN A 39 -1.56 -2.14 -6.89
CA ASN A 39 -2.24 -3.43 -6.98
C ASN A 39 -1.84 -4.20 -8.25
N ALA A 40 -1.74 -3.52 -9.40
CA ALA A 40 -1.28 -4.14 -10.63
C ALA A 40 0.17 -4.66 -10.52
N SER A 41 1.02 -4.00 -9.73
CA SER A 41 2.40 -4.44 -9.49
C SER A 41 2.44 -5.66 -8.57
N LEU A 42 1.60 -5.71 -7.53
CA LEU A 42 1.41 -6.90 -6.70
C LEU A 42 0.89 -8.10 -7.52
N ASP A 43 -0.03 -7.87 -8.47
CA ASP A 43 -0.56 -8.93 -9.34
C ASP A 43 0.54 -9.55 -10.22
N ARG A 44 1.44 -8.71 -10.75
CA ARG A 44 2.59 -9.17 -11.54
C ARG A 44 3.53 -10.03 -10.68
N ILE A 45 3.78 -9.65 -9.43
CA ILE A 45 4.65 -10.42 -8.53
C ILE A 45 4.02 -11.78 -8.20
N ASP A 46 2.74 -11.82 -7.84
CA ASP A 46 2.03 -13.08 -7.52
C ASP A 46 1.97 -14.02 -8.74
N ALA A 47 1.74 -13.48 -9.94
CA ALA A 47 1.69 -14.25 -11.18
C ALA A 47 3.03 -14.91 -11.57
N LEU A 48 4.16 -14.38 -11.09
CA LEU A 48 5.49 -14.95 -11.34
C LEU A 48 5.81 -16.16 -10.45
N GLY A 49 5.01 -16.42 -9.41
CA GLY A 49 5.09 -17.64 -8.61
C GLY A 49 6.43 -17.83 -7.88
N PHE A 50 6.99 -16.77 -7.31
CA PHE A 50 8.23 -16.84 -6.53
C PHE A 50 8.08 -17.73 -5.29
N ASP A 51 9.16 -18.42 -4.92
CA ASP A 51 9.23 -19.24 -3.71
C ASP A 51 9.46 -18.40 -2.45
N ALA A 52 10.07 -17.21 -2.62
CA ALA A 52 10.29 -16.26 -1.54
C ALA A 52 10.41 -14.82 -2.05
N LEU A 53 10.08 -13.87 -1.18
CA LEU A 53 10.33 -12.45 -1.39
C LEU A 53 11.44 -11.99 -0.43
N GLU A 54 12.43 -11.29 -0.95
CA GLU A 54 13.39 -10.54 -0.13
C GLU A 54 12.91 -9.10 -0.02
N LEU A 55 12.34 -8.76 1.14
CA LEU A 55 11.91 -7.40 1.40
C LEU A 55 13.12 -6.50 1.60
N THR A 56 13.08 -5.29 1.02
CA THR A 56 14.13 -4.26 1.18
C THR A 56 14.40 -3.94 2.65
N HIS A 57 13.36 -4.02 3.48
CA HIS A 57 13.46 -3.97 4.92
C HIS A 57 12.70 -5.14 5.56
N PHE A 58 13.29 -5.70 6.62
CA PHE A 58 12.65 -6.65 7.52
C PHE A 58 12.47 -8.08 6.96
N GLY A 59 13.41 -8.49 6.11
CA GLY A 59 13.81 -9.89 5.93
C GLY A 59 12.98 -10.70 4.92
N ARG A 60 13.38 -11.96 4.77
CA ARG A 60 12.80 -12.93 3.83
C ARG A 60 11.36 -13.32 4.20
N VAL A 61 10.53 -13.49 3.18
CA VAL A 61 9.17 -14.02 3.25
C VAL A 61 9.13 -15.33 2.47
N GLU A 62 8.90 -16.44 3.16
CA GLU A 62 8.81 -17.78 2.55
C GLU A 62 7.38 -18.15 2.10
N THR A 63 6.39 -17.32 2.46
CA THR A 63 4.99 -17.44 2.02
C THR A 63 4.57 -16.19 1.22
N PRO A 64 5.06 -16.01 -0.02
CA PRO A 64 4.84 -14.79 -0.79
C PRO A 64 3.37 -14.41 -0.97
N ARG A 65 2.50 -15.37 -1.30
CA ARG A 65 1.07 -15.09 -1.54
C ARG A 65 0.39 -14.50 -0.30
N ASP A 66 0.52 -15.16 0.85
CA ASP A 66 -0.06 -14.71 2.11
C ASP A 66 0.42 -13.30 2.49
N HIS A 67 1.70 -13.00 2.24
CA HIS A 67 2.25 -11.66 2.47
C HIS A 67 1.70 -10.62 1.50
N LEU A 68 1.63 -10.93 0.20
CA LEU A 68 1.06 -10.03 -0.79
C LEU A 68 -0.42 -9.74 -0.49
N GLU A 69 -1.19 -10.73 -0.03
CA GLU A 69 -2.57 -10.53 0.43
C GLU A 69 -2.65 -9.56 1.62
N ARG A 70 -1.80 -9.71 2.64
CA ARG A 70 -1.70 -8.77 3.77
C ARG A 70 -1.36 -7.35 3.31
N VAL A 71 -0.44 -7.21 2.35
CA VAL A 71 -0.05 -5.92 1.78
C VAL A 71 -1.24 -5.28 1.05
N ARG A 72 -2.00 -6.04 0.27
CA ARG A 72 -3.22 -5.52 -0.39
C ARG A 72 -4.25 -5.08 0.62
N ASP A 73 -4.47 -5.87 1.67
CA ASP A 73 -5.44 -5.57 2.72
C ASP A 73 -5.07 -4.32 3.49
N GLN A 74 -3.78 -4.15 3.80
CA GLN A 74 -3.25 -2.94 4.41
C GLN A 74 -3.40 -1.74 3.48
N LEU A 75 -3.00 -1.87 2.20
CA LEU A 75 -3.09 -0.81 1.20
C LEU A 75 -4.52 -0.29 1.06
N ARG A 76 -5.49 -1.19 0.88
CA ARG A 76 -6.91 -0.83 0.75
C ARG A 76 -7.43 -0.12 2.00
N TRP A 77 -7.13 -0.68 3.18
CA TRP A 77 -7.61 -0.13 4.45
C TRP A 77 -6.99 1.25 4.74
N GLU A 78 -5.67 1.38 4.58
CA GLU A 78 -4.91 2.56 4.94
C GLU A 78 -5.21 3.72 3.97
N THR A 79 -5.35 3.43 2.67
CA THR A 79 -5.84 4.40 1.68
C THR A 79 -7.24 4.90 2.05
N SER A 80 -8.16 4.00 2.39
CA SER A 80 -9.53 4.37 2.77
C SER A 80 -9.59 5.18 4.08
N LEU A 81 -8.69 4.91 5.02
CA LEU A 81 -8.54 5.70 6.23
C LEU A 81 -8.03 7.11 5.91
N ALA A 82 -6.95 7.21 5.15
CA ALA A 82 -6.33 8.48 4.79
C ALA A 82 -7.30 9.40 4.04
N ILE A 83 -8.04 8.87 3.06
CA ILE A 83 -9.06 9.63 2.32
C ILE A 83 -10.11 10.20 3.28
N ARG A 84 -10.68 9.36 4.17
CA ARG A 84 -11.69 9.81 5.14
C ARG A 84 -11.17 10.91 6.06
N LEU A 85 -9.93 10.80 6.55
CA LEU A 85 -9.33 11.81 7.42
C LEU A 85 -9.05 13.13 6.69
N LEU A 86 -8.60 13.06 5.43
CA LEU A 86 -8.38 14.24 4.59
C LEU A 86 -9.69 14.98 4.26
N GLU A 87 -10.78 14.24 4.08
CA GLU A 87 -12.10 14.80 3.75
C GLU A 87 -12.90 15.27 4.97
N ASP A 88 -12.47 14.96 6.19
CA ASP A 88 -13.13 15.40 7.42
C ASP A 88 -12.86 16.91 7.66
N PRO A 89 -13.89 17.78 7.59
CA PRO A 89 -13.73 19.22 7.83
C PRO A 89 -13.54 19.55 9.32
N GLY A 90 -13.82 18.61 10.22
CA GLY A 90 -13.66 18.76 11.67
C GLY A 90 -12.25 18.48 12.17
N LEU A 91 -11.36 17.95 11.33
CA LEU A 91 -9.98 17.68 11.68
C LEU A 91 -9.04 18.73 11.08
N ASP A 92 -8.19 19.30 11.93
CA ASP A 92 -7.01 20.02 11.50
C ASP A 92 -5.85 19.03 11.23
N GLU A 93 -4.71 19.52 10.75
CA GLU A 93 -3.57 18.67 10.42
C GLU A 93 -3.06 17.85 11.63
N PRO A 94 -2.84 18.42 12.83
CA PRO A 94 -2.50 17.64 14.02
C PRO A 94 -3.55 16.58 14.37
N GLY A 95 -4.84 16.92 14.26
CA GLY A 95 -5.95 16.00 14.50
C GLY A 95 -5.97 14.83 13.52
N ARG A 96 -5.70 15.07 12.23
CA ARG A 96 -5.58 14.01 11.22
C ARG A 96 -4.43 13.06 11.54
N ILE A 97 -3.25 13.58 11.88
CA ILE A 97 -2.08 12.76 12.23
C ILE A 97 -2.38 11.91 13.46
N ALA A 98 -2.98 12.50 14.50
CA ALA A 98 -3.33 11.78 15.72
C ALA A 98 -4.35 10.66 15.45
N ALA A 99 -5.44 10.97 14.76
CA ALA A 99 -6.47 9.99 14.43
C ALA A 99 -5.92 8.85 13.56
N TYR A 100 -5.03 9.16 12.61
CA TYR A 100 -4.36 8.15 11.80
C TYR A 100 -3.49 7.23 12.65
N ARG A 101 -2.64 7.82 13.51
CA ARG A 101 -1.76 7.08 14.41
C ARG A 101 -2.55 6.10 15.27
N ASP A 102 -3.62 6.55 15.88
CA ASP A 102 -4.44 5.73 16.76
C ASP A 102 -4.98 4.50 16.01
N ARG A 103 -5.47 4.67 14.78
CA ARG A 103 -5.96 3.56 13.95
C ARG A 103 -4.86 2.61 13.50
N LEU A 104 -3.69 3.12 13.10
CA LEU A 104 -2.54 2.27 12.78
C LEU A 104 -2.12 1.45 14.00
N HIS A 105 -2.06 2.10 15.16
CA HIS A 105 -1.67 1.49 16.42
C HIS A 105 -2.68 0.45 16.90
N GLU A 106 -3.99 0.70 16.74
CA GLU A 106 -5.07 -0.25 17.01
C GLU A 106 -4.95 -1.51 16.15
N ARG A 107 -4.81 -1.33 14.83
CA ARG A 107 -4.70 -2.43 13.87
C ARG A 107 -3.44 -3.27 14.12
N ALA A 108 -2.29 -2.61 14.30
CA ALA A 108 -1.04 -3.30 14.62
C ALA A 108 -1.09 -4.04 15.97
N ALA A 109 -1.76 -3.47 16.98
CA ALA A 109 -1.94 -4.15 18.27
C ALA A 109 -2.80 -5.42 18.14
N ALA A 110 -3.83 -5.40 17.28
CA ALA A 110 -4.64 -6.58 16.98
C ALA A 110 -3.82 -7.70 16.31
N ASP A 111 -2.76 -7.33 15.58
CA ASP A 111 -1.79 -8.26 14.98
C ASP A 111 -0.66 -8.66 15.94
N GLY A 112 -0.75 -8.29 17.22
CA GLY A 112 0.24 -8.66 18.25
C GLY A 112 1.50 -7.79 18.27
N VAL A 113 1.52 -6.66 17.56
CA VAL A 113 2.68 -5.76 17.55
C VAL A 113 2.83 -5.03 18.89
N ALA A 114 3.98 -5.20 19.53
CA ALA A 114 4.29 -4.58 20.81
C ALA A 114 4.26 -3.04 20.72
N ASP A 115 3.87 -2.37 21.82
CA ASP A 115 3.76 -0.91 21.89
C ASP A 115 5.05 -0.17 21.49
N ALA A 116 6.20 -0.63 21.96
CA ALA A 116 7.49 -0.05 21.59
C ALA A 116 7.73 -0.09 20.08
N ALA A 117 7.43 -1.22 19.43
CA ALA A 117 7.58 -1.38 17.99
C ALA A 117 6.60 -0.49 17.21
N ARG A 118 5.32 -0.40 17.66
CA ARG A 118 4.34 0.51 17.06
C ARG A 118 4.82 1.97 17.11
N ARG A 119 5.36 2.43 18.24
CA ARG A 119 5.90 3.80 18.37
C ARG A 119 7.10 4.06 17.45
N THR A 120 7.97 3.07 17.27
CA THR A 120 9.16 3.21 16.42
C THR A 120 8.79 3.24 14.94
N TYR A 121 7.99 2.27 14.49
CA TYR A 121 7.78 2.00 13.06
C TYR A 121 6.50 2.64 12.49
N LEU A 122 5.52 2.98 13.33
CA LEU A 122 4.26 3.63 12.96
C LEU A 122 4.19 5.03 13.56
N ASN A 123 5.16 5.86 13.19
CA ASN A 123 5.38 7.19 13.75
C ASN A 123 4.78 8.31 12.86
N ASP A 124 4.74 9.51 13.42
CA ASP A 124 4.15 10.70 12.80
C ASP A 124 4.81 11.09 11.49
N GLY A 125 6.14 10.92 11.38
CA GLY A 125 6.86 11.23 10.15
C GLY A 125 6.37 10.38 8.98
N GLY A 126 6.20 9.07 9.21
CA GLY A 126 5.58 8.16 8.24
C GLY A 126 4.15 8.54 7.90
N ILE A 127 3.35 8.86 8.92
CA ILE A 127 1.95 9.26 8.76
C ILE A 127 1.80 10.55 7.93
N SER A 128 2.59 11.58 8.22
CA SER A 128 2.58 12.83 7.47
C SER A 128 2.94 12.62 6.01
N MET A 129 3.94 11.77 5.72
CA MET A 129 4.29 11.41 4.34
C MET A 129 3.15 10.66 3.64
N ASN A 130 2.53 9.69 4.32
CA ASN A 130 1.42 8.91 3.78
C ASN A 130 0.19 9.78 3.48
N LEU A 131 -0.16 10.69 4.39
CA LEU A 131 -1.23 11.67 4.17
C LEU A 131 -0.94 12.56 2.97
N GLY A 132 0.30 13.06 2.83
CA GLY A 132 0.70 13.89 1.70
C GLY A 132 0.64 13.16 0.34
N GLY A 133 0.97 11.87 0.31
CA GLY A 133 0.88 11.08 -0.92
C GLY A 133 -0.56 10.84 -1.36
N VAL A 134 -1.43 10.47 -0.43
CA VAL A 134 -2.87 10.31 -0.69
C VAL A 134 -3.51 11.64 -1.10
N GLU A 135 -3.17 12.73 -0.42
CA GLU A 135 -3.68 14.07 -0.77
C GLU A 135 -3.29 14.47 -2.19
N ARG A 136 -2.03 14.23 -2.58
CA ARG A 136 -1.57 14.46 -3.96
C ARG A 136 -2.32 13.60 -4.96
N TYR A 137 -2.47 12.30 -4.69
CA TYR A 137 -3.21 11.39 -5.56
C TYR A 137 -4.64 11.88 -5.81
N LEU A 138 -5.37 12.29 -4.77
CA LEU A 138 -6.73 12.85 -4.88
C LEU A 138 -6.78 14.14 -5.71
N LYS A 139 -5.78 15.02 -5.57
CA LYS A 139 -5.70 16.26 -6.37
C LYS A 139 -5.49 15.95 -7.86
N THR A 140 -4.61 15.00 -8.18
CA THR A 140 -4.34 14.58 -9.56
C THR A 140 -5.56 13.88 -10.18
N SER A 141 -6.16 12.90 -9.49
CA SER A 141 -7.29 12.11 -10.02
C SER A 141 -8.56 12.96 -10.23
N ARG A 142 -8.76 14.03 -9.45
CA ARG A 142 -9.85 15.00 -9.65
C ARG A 142 -9.57 16.01 -10.77
N SER A 143 -8.32 16.17 -11.18
CA SER A 143 -7.91 17.11 -12.23
C SER A 143 -7.85 16.45 -13.61
N GLU A 144 -7.70 15.13 -13.67
CA GLU A 144 -7.80 14.38 -14.92
C GLU A 144 -9.27 14.05 -15.24
N PRO A 145 -9.85 14.56 -16.34
CA PRO A 145 -11.14 14.08 -16.81
C PRO A 145 -10.98 12.60 -17.19
N THR A 146 -11.83 11.74 -16.62
CA THR A 146 -11.91 10.32 -16.96
C THR A 146 -11.85 10.13 -18.48
N LYS A 147 -10.75 9.57 -19.01
CA LYS A 147 -10.74 8.97 -20.35
C LYS A 147 -11.56 7.67 -20.29
N ALA A 148 -12.87 7.82 -20.24
CA ALA A 148 -13.80 6.74 -20.49
C ALA A 148 -13.98 6.57 -22.00
N ASP A 149 -13.64 5.37 -22.45
CA ASP A 149 -14.19 4.66 -23.60
C ASP A 149 -14.00 5.24 -25.01
N HIS A 150 -12.98 4.74 -25.71
CA HIS A 150 -13.09 4.49 -27.15
C HIS A 150 -12.51 3.12 -27.49
N GLY A 151 -13.29 2.08 -27.18
CA GLY A 151 -13.05 0.71 -27.59
C GLY A 151 -14.17 0.13 -28.47
N SER A 152 -14.09 0.43 -29.77
CA SER A 152 -14.65 -0.38 -30.88
C SER A 152 -16.10 -0.11 -31.33
N THR A 153 -16.26 0.85 -32.23
CA THR A 153 -17.28 0.78 -33.29
C THR A 153 -16.83 -0.24 -34.34
N GLY A 154 -17.25 -1.49 -34.18
CA GLY A 154 -17.18 -2.54 -35.20
C GLY A 154 -18.34 -2.39 -36.17
N GLY A 155 -18.04 -2.41 -37.47
CA GLY A 155 -18.91 -1.95 -38.54
C GLY A 155 -20.07 -2.87 -38.92
N SER A 156 -21.04 -2.25 -39.61
CA SER A 156 -22.05 -2.85 -40.48
C SER A 156 -22.61 -1.70 -41.32
N SER A 157 -22.84 -1.73 -42.62
CA SER A 157 -22.68 -2.71 -43.68
C SER A 157 -22.61 -1.93 -45.00
N THR A 158 -22.08 -2.59 -46.01
CA THR A 158 -22.30 -2.35 -47.44
C THR A 158 -23.77 -2.10 -47.79
N ASN A 159 -24.08 -1.02 -48.53
CA ASN A 159 -24.54 -1.07 -49.93
C ASN A 159 -24.66 0.34 -50.52
#